data_AF-A0AA36GS47-F1
#
_entry.id   AF-A0AA36GS47-F1
#
_cell.length_a   1.000
_cell.length_b   1.000
_cell.length_c   1.000
_cell.angle_alpha   90.00
_cell.angle_beta   90.00
_cell.angle_gamma   90.00
#
_symmetry.space_group_name_H-M   'P 1'
#
loop_
_entity.id
_entity.type
_entity.pdbx_description
1 polymer ?
#
loop_
_entity_poly.entity_id
_entity_poly.type
_entity_poly.pdbx_seq_one_letter_code
_entity_poly.pdbx_strand_id
1 'polypeptide(L)'
;LENEVREIIDFHLELHRNRVRPALNRSDVRFFDSFYQGIEKVDDFDRNRLKIVLSLSIDGFVPKRLTRREVWPIYLRVDNLPKAVADNYYNSILCGVYFSFSKPSSKMLEALFSRLESEIRSLRIEPLMIEVDGVNWVLNVEIQRGIADMGAQKALFGLPHWESPQGC
;
A
#
# COMPACT_ATOMS: atom_id res chain seq x y z
N LEU A 1 -6.60 -0.10 -18.33
CA LEU A 1 -7.25 0.09 -17.01
C LEU A 1 -8.36 -0.94 -16.78
N GLU A 2 -9.27 -1.15 -17.73
CA GLU A 2 -10.35 -2.14 -17.59
C GLU A 2 -9.84 -3.57 -17.36
N ASN A 3 -8.85 -4.03 -18.12
CA ASN A 3 -8.27 -5.36 -17.96
C ASN A 3 -7.60 -5.55 -16.59
N GLU A 4 -6.87 -4.54 -16.13
CA GLU A 4 -6.18 -4.54 -14.85
C GLU A 4 -7.17 -4.54 -13.68
N VAL A 5 -8.27 -3.79 -13.79
CA VAL A 5 -9.34 -3.82 -12.78
C VAL A 5 -10.10 -5.15 -12.82
N ARG A 6 -10.31 -5.74 -14.00
CA ARG A 6 -10.90 -7.09 -14.13
C ARG A 6 -10.09 -8.14 -13.37
N GLU A 7 -8.76 -8.13 -13.51
CA GLU A 7 -7.88 -9.05 -12.77
C GLU A 7 -8.00 -8.88 -11.24
N ILE A 8 -8.18 -7.65 -10.76
CA ILE A 8 -8.40 -7.38 -9.33
C ILE A 8 -9.77 -7.90 -8.89
N ILE A 9 -10.82 -7.67 -9.68
CA ILE A 9 -12.18 -8.17 -9.41
C ILE A 9 -12.18 -9.71 -9.32
N ASP A 10 -11.56 -10.39 -10.29
CA ASP A 10 -11.46 -11.84 -10.32
C ASP A 10 -10.74 -12.38 -9.07
N PHE A 11 -9.63 -11.73 -8.69
CA PHE A 11 -8.91 -12.09 -7.48
C PHE A 11 -9.75 -11.90 -6.21
N HIS A 12 -10.50 -10.79 -6.12
CA HIS A 12 -11.39 -10.53 -4.98
C HIS A 12 -12.55 -11.51 -4.90
N LEU A 13 -13.12 -11.90 -6.05
CA LEU A 13 -14.14 -12.94 -6.13
C LEU A 13 -13.61 -14.27 -5.57
N GLU A 14 -12.38 -14.65 -5.91
CA GLU A 14 -11.73 -15.83 -5.33
C GLU A 14 -11.53 -15.70 -3.82
N LEU A 15 -11.08 -14.54 -3.34
CA LEU A 15 -10.89 -14.29 -1.90
C LEU A 15 -12.21 -14.42 -1.11
N HIS A 16 -13.30 -13.85 -1.63
CA HIS A 16 -14.62 -13.92 -1.01
C HIS A 16 -15.20 -15.34 -1.03
N ARG A 17 -15.01 -16.09 -2.12
CA ARG A 17 -15.52 -17.46 -2.26
C ARG A 17 -14.75 -18.47 -1.44
N ASN A 18 -13.42 -18.39 -1.45
CA ASN A 18 -12.60 -19.48 -0.97
C ASN A 18 -12.14 -19.29 0.49
N ARG A 19 -12.06 -18.07 1.04
CA ARG A 19 -11.44 -17.79 2.37
C ARG A 19 -10.14 -18.57 2.62
N VAL A 20 -9.47 -19.06 1.58
CA VAL A 20 -8.27 -19.89 1.70
C VAL A 20 -7.17 -18.91 2.04
N ARG A 21 -6.51 -19.09 3.19
CA ARG A 21 -5.22 -18.44 3.49
C ARG A 21 -4.20 -19.01 2.52
N PRO A 22 -3.79 -18.31 1.44
CA PRO A 22 -2.99 -18.91 0.39
C PRO A 22 -1.51 -18.96 0.76
N ALA A 23 -1.08 -18.24 1.80
CA ALA A 23 0.32 -18.13 2.15
C ALA A 23 0.65 -18.89 3.44
N LEU A 24 1.50 -19.91 3.32
CA LEU A 24 2.29 -20.44 4.45
C LEU A 24 3.57 -19.61 4.70
N ASN A 25 3.79 -18.56 3.89
CA ASN A 25 4.99 -17.75 3.92
C ASN A 25 4.72 -16.41 4.62
N ARG A 26 5.42 -16.18 5.75
CA ARG A 26 5.34 -14.92 6.53
C ARG A 26 5.84 -13.68 5.80
N SER A 27 6.57 -13.83 4.69
CA SER A 27 6.96 -12.71 3.83
C SER A 27 5.81 -12.19 2.95
N ASP A 28 4.66 -12.88 2.97
CA ASP A 28 3.48 -12.52 2.20
C ASP A 28 2.47 -11.80 3.09
N VAL A 29 2.00 -10.63 2.68
CA VAL A 29 1.04 -9.83 3.45
C VAL A 29 -0.28 -10.58 3.69
N ARG A 30 -0.65 -11.51 2.80
CA ARG A 30 -1.85 -12.36 2.91
C ARG A 30 -1.73 -13.45 3.96
N PHE A 31 -0.56 -13.63 4.55
CA PHE A 31 -0.39 -14.50 5.72
C PHE A 31 -1.16 -13.95 6.93
N PHE A 32 -1.31 -12.62 7.02
CA PHE A 32 -1.85 -11.95 8.21
C PHE A 32 -3.34 -11.68 8.08
N ASP A 33 -4.09 -11.89 9.18
CA ASP A 33 -5.54 -11.63 9.23
C ASP A 33 -5.89 -10.16 8.96
N SER A 34 -4.97 -9.24 9.27
CA SER A 34 -5.14 -7.83 8.96
C SER A 34 -5.41 -7.61 7.46
N PHE A 35 -4.76 -8.35 6.56
CA PHE A 35 -5.02 -8.24 5.12
C PHE A 35 -6.50 -8.47 4.78
N TYR A 36 -7.09 -9.54 5.31
CA TYR A 36 -8.50 -9.88 5.08
C TYR A 36 -9.48 -8.92 5.77
N GLN A 37 -9.08 -8.31 6.88
CA GLN A 37 -9.82 -7.22 7.50
C GLN A 37 -9.72 -5.92 6.68
N GLY A 38 -8.68 -5.79 5.86
CA GLY A 38 -8.42 -4.65 4.99
C GLY A 38 -9.31 -4.63 3.77
N ILE A 39 -9.54 -5.78 3.16
CA ILE A 39 -10.43 -5.97 2.00
C ILE A 39 -11.87 -5.60 2.36
N GLU A 40 -12.66 -5.23 1.36
CA GLU A 40 -14.09 -4.98 1.51
C GLU A 40 -14.86 -6.20 2.07
N LYS A 41 -16.08 -5.95 2.52
CA LYS A 41 -17.01 -7.03 2.89
C LYS A 41 -17.65 -7.60 1.63
N VAL A 42 -18.12 -8.85 1.73
CA VAL A 42 -18.87 -9.51 0.65
C VAL A 42 -20.06 -8.64 0.20
N ASP A 43 -20.82 -8.08 1.14
CA ASP A 43 -21.95 -7.20 0.82
C ASP A 43 -21.56 -5.93 0.05
N ASP A 44 -20.35 -5.42 0.26
CA ASP A 44 -19.84 -4.25 -0.47
C ASP A 44 -19.39 -4.67 -1.88
N PHE A 45 -18.70 -5.80 -2.00
CA PHE A 45 -18.28 -6.37 -3.27
C PHE A 45 -19.49 -6.70 -4.18
N ASP A 46 -20.54 -7.32 -3.62
CA ASP A 46 -21.79 -7.65 -4.33
C ASP A 46 -22.55 -6.38 -4.80
N ARG A 47 -22.24 -5.22 -4.22
CA ARG A 47 -22.74 -3.90 -4.64
C ARG A 47 -21.79 -3.19 -5.62
N ASN A 48 -20.86 -3.93 -6.21
CA ASN A 48 -19.81 -3.45 -7.13
C ASN A 48 -18.91 -2.37 -6.50
N ARG A 49 -18.62 -2.49 -5.20
CA ARG A 49 -17.67 -1.61 -4.50
C ARG A 49 -16.40 -2.37 -4.22
N LEU A 50 -15.36 -2.08 -4.99
CA LEU A 50 -14.06 -2.71 -4.88
C LEU A 50 -13.15 -1.83 -4.01
N LYS A 51 -12.47 -2.44 -3.03
CA LYS A 51 -11.44 -1.71 -2.27
C LYS A 51 -10.06 -2.01 -2.84
N ILE A 52 -9.32 -0.95 -3.18
CA ILE A 52 -7.92 -1.02 -3.56
C ILE A 52 -7.07 -0.78 -2.31
N VAL A 53 -6.31 -1.81 -1.92
CA VAL A 53 -5.52 -1.79 -0.68
C VAL A 53 -4.08 -1.45 -1.02
N LEU A 54 -3.54 -0.42 -0.36
CA LEU A 54 -2.19 0.06 -0.57
C LEU A 54 -1.29 -0.15 0.66
N SER A 55 -0.04 -0.50 0.38
CA SER A 55 1.09 -0.44 1.31
C SER A 55 1.94 0.78 1.02
N LEU A 56 2.17 1.60 2.04
CA LEU A 56 3.13 2.70 2.00
C LEU A 56 4.50 2.18 2.43
N SER A 57 5.55 2.41 1.65
CA SER A 57 6.93 2.03 2.02
C SER A 57 7.84 3.24 2.03
N ILE A 58 8.71 3.34 3.03
CA ILE A 58 9.76 4.35 3.13
C ILE A 58 11.08 3.69 3.54
N ASP A 59 12.14 4.01 2.79
CA ASP A 59 13.48 3.47 3.04
C ASP A 59 14.52 4.58 2.83
N GLY A 60 15.44 4.73 3.78
CA GLY A 60 16.50 5.73 3.71
C GLY A 60 17.82 5.14 3.24
N PHE A 61 18.37 5.63 2.12
CA PHE A 61 19.68 5.18 1.65
C PHE A 61 20.61 6.32 1.21
N VAL A 62 21.91 6.05 1.20
CA VAL A 62 22.94 7.00 0.71
C VAL A 62 23.53 6.46 -0.61
N PRO A 63 23.27 7.11 -1.76
CA PRO A 63 23.85 6.71 -3.04
C PRO A 63 25.38 6.86 -3.01
N LYS A 64 26.09 5.73 -3.03
CA LYS A 64 27.57 5.73 -3.02
C LYS A 64 28.09 6.50 -4.25
N ARG A 65 29.09 7.36 -4.02
CA ARG A 65 29.86 8.10 -5.06
C ARG A 65 29.09 9.16 -5.86
N LEU A 66 27.79 9.37 -5.61
CA LEU A 66 27.01 10.42 -6.27
C LEU A 66 26.78 11.62 -5.35
N THR A 67 26.46 11.39 -4.08
CA THR A 67 26.16 12.48 -3.14
C THR A 67 26.47 12.07 -1.70
N ARG A 68 26.61 13.05 -0.79
CA ARG A 68 26.60 12.82 0.66
C ARG A 68 25.20 12.94 1.30
N ARG A 69 24.17 13.17 0.48
CA ARG A 69 22.78 13.27 0.90
C ARG A 69 22.18 11.88 1.05
N GLU A 70 21.43 11.69 2.11
CA GLU A 70 20.46 10.62 2.23
C GLU A 70 19.27 10.88 1.31
N VAL A 71 18.75 9.81 0.75
CA VAL A 71 17.60 9.78 -0.14
C VAL A 71 16.54 8.91 0.51
N TRP A 72 15.34 9.47 0.63
CA TRP A 72 14.20 8.86 1.31
C TRP A 72 13.03 8.80 0.32
N PRO A 73 13.00 7.80 -0.58
CA PRO A 73 11.85 7.54 -1.42
C PRO A 73 10.63 7.06 -0.62
N ILE A 74 9.47 7.46 -1.11
CA ILE A 74 8.16 7.00 -0.63
C ILE A 74 7.50 6.23 -1.77
N TYR A 75 7.22 4.96 -1.54
CA TYR A 75 6.56 4.08 -2.49
C TYR A 75 5.15 3.74 -2.01
N LEU A 76 4.20 3.66 -2.95
CA LEU A 76 2.93 2.98 -2.73
C LEU A 76 2.92 1.69 -3.54
N ARG A 77 2.43 0.61 -2.95
CA ARG A 77 2.25 -0.69 -3.61
C ARG A 77 0.81 -1.14 -3.49
N VAL A 78 0.27 -1.75 -4.54
CA VAL A 78 -1.04 -2.41 -4.51
C VAL A 78 -0.90 -3.81 -3.91
N ASP A 79 -1.60 -4.09 -2.81
CA ASP A 79 -1.48 -5.34 -2.06
C ASP A 79 -2.51 -6.39 -2.46
N ASN A 80 -3.67 -5.95 -2.97
CA ASN A 80 -4.81 -6.81 -3.27
C ASN A 80 -4.70 -7.42 -4.69
N LEU A 81 -3.52 -7.94 -5.01
CA LEU A 81 -3.20 -8.62 -6.26
C LEU A 81 -2.71 -10.05 -6.00
N PRO A 82 -2.86 -10.97 -6.97
CA PRO A 82 -2.23 -12.29 -6.93
C PRO A 82 -0.71 -12.16 -6.73
N LYS A 83 -0.06 -13.10 -6.01
CA LYS A 83 1.34 -12.97 -5.58
C LYS A 83 2.30 -12.69 -6.73
N ALA A 84 2.17 -13.50 -7.78
CA ALA A 84 3.01 -13.42 -8.96
C ALA A 84 2.94 -12.05 -9.63
N VAL A 85 1.81 -11.36 -9.51
CA VAL A 85 1.58 -10.03 -10.05
C VAL A 85 2.00 -8.95 -9.05
N ALA A 86 1.63 -9.10 -7.78
CA ALA A 86 1.90 -8.13 -6.72
C ALA A 86 3.40 -7.82 -6.56
N ASP A 87 4.28 -8.81 -6.78
CA ASP A 87 5.75 -8.65 -6.65
C ASP A 87 6.38 -7.93 -7.86
N ASN A 88 5.59 -7.63 -8.90
CA ASN A 88 6.06 -6.87 -10.06
C ASN A 88 6.21 -5.37 -9.73
N TYR A 89 7.34 -4.77 -10.11
CA TYR A 89 7.63 -3.36 -9.85
C TYR A 89 6.62 -2.40 -10.48
N TYR A 90 5.93 -2.80 -11.57
CA TYR A 90 4.85 -2.01 -12.16
C TYR A 90 3.68 -1.73 -11.20
N ASN A 91 3.50 -2.57 -10.18
CA ASN A 91 2.46 -2.42 -9.15
C ASN A 91 2.93 -1.59 -7.95
N SER A 92 4.11 -0.98 -8.07
CA SER A 92 4.67 -0.03 -7.11
C SER A 92 4.90 1.31 -7.80
N ILE A 93 4.42 2.39 -7.18
CA ILE A 93 4.61 3.76 -7.67
C ILE A 93 5.48 4.54 -6.69
N LEU A 94 6.43 5.31 -7.23
CA LEU A 94 7.20 6.28 -6.46
C LEU A 94 6.38 7.56 -6.29
N CYS A 95 5.88 7.81 -5.10
CA CYS A 95 5.01 8.96 -4.80
C CYS A 95 5.80 10.22 -4.46
N GLY A 96 7.03 10.06 -4.00
CA GLY A 96 7.89 11.19 -3.65
C GLY A 96 9.29 10.75 -3.29
N VAL A 97 10.22 11.68 -3.35
CA VAL A 97 11.60 11.47 -2.88
C VAL A 97 12.02 12.69 -2.09
N TYR A 98 12.52 12.43 -0.88
CA TYR A 98 13.11 13.46 -0.05
C TYR A 98 14.63 13.33 -0.03
N PHE A 99 15.33 14.45 -0.20
CA PHE A 99 16.78 14.52 -0.21
C PHE A 99 17.26 15.40 0.94
N SER A 100 18.15 14.87 1.78
CA SER A 100 18.67 15.60 2.94
C SER A 100 20.11 15.21 3.27
N PHE A 101 20.84 16.09 3.95
CA PHE A 101 22.19 15.77 4.45
C PHE A 101 22.18 14.99 5.78
N SER A 102 21.00 14.79 6.36
CA SER A 102 20.76 14.13 7.63
C SER A 102 19.42 13.40 7.57
N LYS A 103 19.19 12.48 8.50
CA LYS A 103 17.88 11.81 8.63
C LYS A 103 16.74 12.83 8.74
N PRO A 104 15.60 12.59 8.08
CA PRO A 104 14.44 13.46 8.16
C PRO A 104 13.93 13.49 9.60
N SER A 105 13.52 14.67 10.05
CA SER A 105 12.79 14.80 11.31
C SER A 105 11.35 14.31 11.15
N SER A 106 10.67 14.00 12.26
CA SER A 106 9.25 13.64 12.25
C SER A 106 8.39 14.66 11.50
N LYS A 107 8.61 15.96 11.74
CA LYS A 107 7.92 17.06 11.03
C LYS A 107 8.12 17.05 9.52
N MET A 108 9.28 16.61 9.04
CA MET A 108 9.55 16.50 7.61
C MET A 108 8.80 15.33 6.99
N LEU A 109 8.73 14.19 7.71
CA LEU A 109 7.95 13.04 7.29
C LEU A 109 6.45 13.34 7.31
N GLU A 110 5.96 14.03 8.34
CA GLU A 110 4.58 14.54 8.42
C GLU A 110 4.24 15.42 7.21
N ALA A 111 5.13 16.36 6.85
CA ALA A 111 4.92 17.21 5.68
C ALA A 111 4.85 16.39 4.38
N LEU A 112 5.72 15.38 4.21
CA LEU A 112 5.70 14.49 3.05
C LEU A 112 4.40 13.67 2.98
N PHE A 113 3.94 13.14 4.11
CA PHE A 113 2.72 12.34 4.18
C PHE A 113 1.44 13.18 4.10
N SER A 114 1.48 14.46 4.50
CA SER A 114 0.29 15.33 4.47
C SER A 114 -0.32 15.47 3.07
N ARG A 115 0.52 15.56 2.04
CA ARG A 115 0.04 15.60 0.64
C ARG A 115 -0.59 14.27 0.25
N LEU A 116 0.09 13.17 0.56
CA LEU A 116 -0.43 11.82 0.26
C LEU A 116 -1.77 11.57 0.96
N GLU A 117 -1.88 11.92 2.24
CA GLU A 117 -3.11 11.81 3.01
C GLU A 117 -4.24 12.64 2.39
N SER A 118 -3.92 13.87 1.94
CA SER A 118 -4.89 14.73 1.25
C SER A 118 -5.39 14.10 -0.04
N GLU A 119 -4.52 13.54 -0.87
CA GLU A 119 -4.91 12.87 -2.14
C GLU A 119 -5.78 11.64 -1.86
N ILE A 120 -5.41 10.79 -0.90
CA ILE A 120 -6.21 9.63 -0.51
C ILE A 120 -7.57 10.06 0.07
N ARG A 121 -7.62 11.16 0.83
CA ARG A 121 -8.87 11.72 1.34
C ARG A 121 -9.76 12.22 0.19
N SER A 122 -9.19 12.88 -0.82
CA SER A 122 -9.95 13.30 -2.01
C SER A 122 -10.56 12.10 -2.73
N LEU A 123 -9.79 11.01 -2.93
CA LEU A 123 -10.29 9.76 -3.52
C LEU A 123 -11.38 9.06 -2.70
N ARG A 124 -11.46 9.33 -1.40
CA ARG A 124 -12.57 8.82 -0.56
C ARG A 124 -13.84 9.64 -0.70
N ILE A 125 -13.71 10.95 -0.95
CA ILE A 125 -14.85 11.86 -1.15
C ILE A 125 -15.42 11.68 -2.55
N GLU A 126 -14.54 11.55 -3.54
CA GLU A 126 -14.88 11.33 -4.94
C GLU A 126 -14.17 10.04 -5.43
N PRO A 127 -14.83 8.88 -5.25
CA PRO A 127 -14.26 7.60 -5.66
C PRO A 127 -14.14 7.49 -7.18
N LEU A 128 -13.17 6.69 -7.62
CA LEU A 128 -13.03 6.39 -9.04
C LEU A 128 -14.16 5.44 -9.47
N MET A 129 -14.82 5.76 -10.58
CA MET A 129 -15.81 4.89 -11.21
C MET A 129 -15.23 4.31 -12.50
N ILE A 130 -15.38 3.00 -12.69
CA ILE A 130 -14.93 2.32 -13.90
C ILE A 130 -15.98 1.31 -14.35
N GLU A 131 -16.24 1.26 -15.64
CA GLU A 131 -17.08 0.23 -16.24
C GLU A 131 -16.20 -0.97 -16.61
N VAL A 132 -16.58 -2.16 -16.14
CA VAL A 132 -15.94 -3.44 -16.48
C VAL A 132 -17.04 -4.43 -16.84
N ASP A 133 -16.97 -5.00 -18.04
CA ASP A 133 -17.96 -5.97 -18.54
C ASP A 133 -19.42 -5.47 -18.44
N GLY A 134 -19.64 -4.17 -18.68
CA GLY A 134 -20.95 -3.52 -18.60
C GLY A 134 -21.45 -3.22 -17.18
N VAL A 135 -20.62 -3.44 -16.16
CA VAL A 135 -20.92 -3.17 -14.75
C VAL A 135 -20.09 -2.00 -14.25
N ASN A 136 -20.75 -1.03 -13.62
CA ASN A 136 -20.07 0.11 -12.99
C ASN A 136 -19.55 -0.28 -11.61
N TRP A 137 -18.23 -0.23 -11.46
CA TRP A 137 -17.52 -0.46 -10.21
C TRP A 137 -17.09 0.86 -9.58
N VAL A 138 -17.30 0.96 -8.27
CA VAL A 138 -16.80 2.06 -7.44
C VAL A 138 -15.53 1.61 -6.75
N LEU A 139 -14.41 2.27 -7.04
CA LEU A 139 -13.10 1.94 -6.49
C LEU A 139 -12.79 2.84 -5.29
N ASN A 140 -12.65 2.22 -4.12
CA ASN A 140 -12.25 2.90 -2.89
C ASN A 140 -10.79 2.61 -2.57
N VAL A 141 -9.95 3.63 -2.54
CA VAL A 141 -8.51 3.47 -2.26
C VAL A 141 -8.22 3.69 -0.77
N GLU A 142 -7.46 2.77 -0.17
CA GLU A 142 -7.10 2.84 1.24
C GLU A 142 -5.65 2.39 1.49
N ILE A 143 -4.90 3.19 2.26
CA ILE A 143 -3.60 2.76 2.79
C ILE A 143 -3.87 1.94 4.04
N GLN A 144 -3.46 0.67 4.02
CA GLN A 144 -3.67 -0.23 5.15
C GLN A 144 -2.46 -0.31 6.07
N ARG A 145 -1.24 -0.22 5.51
CA ARG A 145 -0.01 -0.42 6.28
C ARG A 145 1.11 0.49 5.81
N GLY A 146 1.99 0.80 6.75
CA GLY A 146 3.28 1.44 6.52
C GLY A 146 4.41 0.45 6.75
N ILE A 147 5.32 0.35 5.79
CA ILE A 147 6.55 -0.43 5.84
C ILE A 147 7.69 0.57 5.92
N ALA A 148 8.51 0.44 6.95
CA ALA A 148 9.57 1.39 7.22
C ALA A 148 10.83 0.62 7.63
N ASP A 149 11.98 0.95 7.04
CA ASP A 149 13.25 0.41 7.50
C ASP A 149 13.54 0.87 8.94
N MET A 150 14.53 0.26 9.62
CA MET A 150 14.85 0.66 11.01
C MET A 150 15.23 2.14 11.11
N GLY A 151 15.85 2.70 10.07
CA GLY A 151 16.15 4.12 9.98
C GLY A 151 14.89 4.98 9.99
N ALA A 152 13.92 4.66 9.12
CA ALA A 152 12.62 5.31 9.03
C ALA A 152 11.81 5.16 10.32
N GLN A 153 11.72 3.95 10.88
CA GLN A 153 10.96 3.72 12.12
C GLN A 153 11.48 4.57 13.27
N LYS A 154 12.81 4.65 13.43
CA LYS A 154 13.41 5.52 14.45
C LYS A 154 13.12 7.00 14.18
N ALA A 155 13.09 7.42 12.92
CA ALA A 155 12.76 8.79 12.55
C ALA A 155 11.27 9.13 12.80
N LEU A 156 10.37 8.17 12.61
CA LEU A 156 8.91 8.33 12.79
C LEU A 156 8.48 8.24 14.25
N PHE A 157 8.95 7.21 14.96
CA PHE A 157 8.44 6.84 16.29
C PHE A 157 9.45 7.06 17.42
N GLY A 158 10.66 7.53 17.10
CA GLY A 158 11.75 7.74 18.07
C GLY A 158 12.44 6.45 18.54
N LEU A 159 11.78 5.30 18.42
CA LEU A 159 12.28 3.96 18.72
C LEU A 159 11.84 2.98 17.62
N PRO A 160 12.68 1.99 17.26
CA PRO A 160 12.26 0.95 16.34
C PRO A 160 11.19 0.06 16.99
N HIS A 161 10.12 -0.25 16.25
CA HIS A 161 8.91 -0.86 16.80
C HIS A 161 8.95 -2.39 16.68
N TRP A 162 9.73 -3.04 17.55
CA TRP A 162 10.06 -4.47 17.45
C TRP A 162 8.91 -5.43 17.80
N GLU A 163 7.89 -4.94 18.53
CA GLU A 163 6.79 -5.77 19.05
C GLU A 163 5.51 -5.71 18.21
N SER A 164 5.55 -5.09 17.03
CA SER A 164 4.38 -5.03 16.14
C SER A 164 3.92 -6.44 15.75
N PRO A 165 2.66 -6.82 16.04
CA PRO A 165 2.08 -8.10 15.61
C PRO A 165 2.09 -8.30 14.09
N GLN A 166 2.24 -7.22 13.33
CA GLN A 166 2.22 -7.18 11.87
C GLN A 166 3.62 -7.24 11.24
N GLY A 167 4.67 -7.39 12.06
CA GLY A 167 6.09 -7.35 11.66
C GLY A 167 6.74 -5.99 11.93
N CYS A 168 8.08 -5.93 11.84
CA CYS A 168 8.83 -4.68 11.87
C CYS A 168 8.46 -3.81 10.67
#